data_AF-A7MLC5-F1
#
_entry.id   AF-A7MLC5-F1
#
_cell.length_a   1.000
_cell.length_b   1.000
_cell.length_c   1.000
_cell.angle_alpha   90.00
_cell.angle_beta   90.00
_cell.angle_gamma   90.00
#
_symmetry.space_group_name_H-M   'P 1'
#
loop_
_entity.id
_entity.type
_entity.pdbx_description
1 polymer ?
#
loop_
_entity_poly.entity_id
_entity_poly.type
_entity_poly.pdbx_seq_one_letter_code
_entity_poly.pdbx_strand_id
1 'polypeptide(L)'
;MKLQRAVKITLLPLLSLAFLAQAENATPPGADKSTTTRLLETGAAVLQSNAPLKGFDIYLVGFHPMKEIPEKQMEAHHYCHQVNQDFAQCVLFDGNTKEARMNGLEYIISEKLFNQLPAQEKQYWHPHNGEILSGQLIAPGIPEPAEHRLMQDKMNSYGKTWHVWHTGGPGDEGDALPLGPPMLAWSFNRDGEAKPELVSERDKKLGVNTDEIRRSRADLEKFAKPQSGVDALKGQFKGDIKDIPGVVDSSASSEKK
;
A
#
# COMPACT_ATOMS: atom_id res chain seq x y z
N MET A 1 36.44 -55.81 41.31
CA MET A 1 35.15 -55.20 40.93
C MET A 1 35.36 -53.71 40.69
N LYS A 2 35.42 -53.26 39.43
CA LYS A 2 35.48 -51.84 39.07
C LYS A 2 34.06 -51.37 38.76
N LEU A 3 33.53 -50.43 39.53
CA LEU A 3 32.25 -49.76 39.25
C LEU A 3 32.50 -48.63 38.25
N GLN A 4 32.05 -48.78 37.00
CA GLN A 4 31.88 -47.67 36.07
C GLN A 4 30.57 -46.94 36.39
N ARG A 5 30.63 -45.66 36.75
CA ARG A 5 29.44 -44.79 36.81
C ARG A 5 29.17 -44.28 35.40
N ALA A 6 28.07 -44.74 34.81
CA ALA A 6 27.53 -44.18 33.58
C ALA A 6 26.90 -42.81 33.86
N VAL A 7 27.41 -41.77 33.21
CA VAL A 7 26.79 -40.45 33.17
C VAL A 7 25.70 -40.50 32.10
N LYS A 8 24.43 -40.42 32.52
CA LYS A 8 23.31 -40.22 31.59
C LYS A 8 23.26 -38.74 31.22
N ILE A 9 23.67 -38.43 29.99
CA ILE A 9 23.46 -37.11 29.38
C ILE A 9 22.06 -37.12 28.78
N THR A 10 21.12 -36.43 29.44
CA THR A 10 19.79 -36.21 28.90
C THR A 10 19.86 -35.01 27.96
N LEU A 11 19.84 -35.25 26.63
CA LEU A 11 19.65 -34.19 25.64
C LEU A 11 18.20 -33.69 25.76
N LEU A 12 18.01 -32.47 26.23
CA LEU A 12 16.74 -31.75 26.03
C LEU A 12 16.70 -31.25 24.57
N PRO A 13 15.58 -31.43 23.83
CA PRO A 13 15.43 -30.80 22.54
C PRO A 13 15.30 -29.29 22.75
N LEU A 14 16.21 -28.50 22.18
CA LEU A 14 16.00 -27.07 22.03
C LEU A 14 14.82 -26.88 21.08
N LEU A 15 13.65 -26.53 21.63
CA LEU A 15 12.60 -25.88 20.85
C LEU A 15 13.14 -24.52 20.43
N SER A 16 13.59 -24.40 19.19
CA SER A 16 13.83 -23.09 18.57
C SER A 16 12.48 -22.42 18.38
N LEU A 17 12.06 -21.60 19.35
CA LEU A 17 11.08 -20.55 19.08
C LEU A 17 11.74 -19.60 18.06
N ALA A 18 11.40 -19.78 16.79
CA ALA A 18 11.58 -18.73 15.82
C ALA A 18 10.68 -17.58 16.24
N PHE A 19 11.25 -16.60 16.96
CA PHE A 19 10.65 -15.28 17.07
C PHE A 19 10.62 -14.72 15.66
N LEU A 20 9.47 -14.82 15.00
CA LEU A 20 9.13 -13.89 13.95
C LEU A 20 9.04 -12.53 14.64
N ALA A 21 10.10 -11.73 14.52
CA ALA A 21 10.04 -10.32 14.85
C ALA A 21 9.00 -9.70 13.89
N GLN A 22 7.76 -9.62 14.33
CA GLN A 22 6.87 -8.59 13.82
C GLN A 22 7.57 -7.28 14.20
N ALA A 23 7.80 -6.41 13.22
CA ALA A 23 8.04 -5.02 13.53
C ALA A 23 6.81 -4.56 14.33
N GLU A 24 6.94 -4.49 15.65
CA GLU A 24 5.97 -3.82 16.49
C GLU A 24 6.03 -2.36 16.06
N ASN A 25 5.08 -1.95 15.21
CA ASN A 25 4.91 -0.56 14.83
C ASN A 25 4.87 0.28 16.11
N ALA A 26 5.83 1.19 16.27
CA ALA A 26 5.98 1.96 17.48
C ALA A 26 4.65 2.66 17.82
N THR A 27 4.08 2.32 18.98
CA THR A 27 2.88 2.97 19.48
C THR A 27 3.22 4.45 19.71
N PRO A 28 2.34 5.39 19.32
CA PRO A 28 2.60 6.81 19.54
C PRO A 28 2.86 7.10 21.03
N PRO A 29 3.84 7.96 21.37
CA PRO A 29 4.20 8.22 22.75
C PRO A 29 3.07 8.94 23.49
N GLY A 30 2.90 8.63 24.78
CA GLY A 30 1.88 9.22 25.63
C GLY A 30 1.50 8.32 26.80
N ALA A 31 0.67 8.84 27.70
CA ALA A 31 0.07 8.02 28.75
C ALA A 31 -1.13 7.23 28.20
N ASP A 32 -1.42 6.09 28.83
CA ASP A 32 -2.65 5.34 28.53
C ASP A 32 -3.90 6.20 28.72
N LYS A 33 -4.96 5.88 27.96
CA LYS A 33 -6.27 6.53 28.10
C LYS A 33 -6.78 6.37 29.53
N SER A 34 -7.03 7.50 30.20
CA SER A 34 -7.69 7.56 31.51
C SER A 34 -9.10 6.95 31.46
N THR A 35 -9.65 6.59 32.63
CA THR A 35 -11.05 6.14 32.74
C THR A 35 -12.03 7.20 32.22
N THR A 36 -11.76 8.47 32.51
CA THR A 36 -12.53 9.61 32.00
C THR A 36 -12.52 9.67 30.48
N THR A 37 -11.34 9.54 29.85
CA THR A 37 -11.22 9.55 28.38
C THR A 37 -12.03 8.41 27.75
N ARG A 38 -11.94 7.20 28.30
CA ARG A 38 -12.70 6.03 27.80
C ARG A 38 -14.21 6.24 27.91
N LEU A 39 -14.68 6.83 29.01
CA LEU A 39 -16.09 7.14 29.21
C LEU A 39 -16.57 8.21 28.21
N LEU A 40 -15.79 9.28 28.01
CA LEU A 40 -16.10 10.33 27.04
C LEU A 40 -16.15 9.79 25.60
N GLU A 41 -15.18 8.96 25.20
CA GLU A 41 -15.17 8.30 23.89
C GLU A 41 -16.39 7.40 23.69
N THR A 42 -16.77 6.64 24.73
CA THR A 42 -17.97 5.79 24.69
C THR A 42 -19.24 6.64 24.55
N GLY A 43 -19.34 7.73 25.31
CA GLY A 43 -20.45 8.69 25.20
C GLY A 43 -20.55 9.30 23.81
N ALA A 44 -19.42 9.70 23.22
CA ALA A 44 -19.37 10.21 21.85
C ALA A 44 -19.83 9.15 20.83
N ALA A 45 -19.37 7.90 20.95
CA ALA A 45 -19.77 6.80 20.07
C ALA A 45 -21.29 6.50 20.12
N VAL A 46 -21.94 6.74 21.26
CA VAL A 46 -23.40 6.55 21.43
C VAL A 46 -24.21 7.76 20.96
N LEU A 47 -23.73 8.97 21.26
CA LEU A 47 -24.50 10.21 21.09
C LEU A 47 -24.23 10.93 19.76
N GLN A 48 -23.08 10.70 19.13
CA GLN A 48 -22.66 11.36 17.90
C GLN A 48 -22.71 10.39 16.71
N SER A 49 -23.01 10.92 15.53
CA SER A 49 -23.00 10.15 14.28
C SER A 49 -21.67 10.30 13.56
N ASN A 50 -21.08 9.18 13.15
CA ASN A 50 -19.88 9.15 12.31
C ASN A 50 -20.22 9.05 10.82
N ALA A 51 -21.31 9.72 10.39
CA ALA A 51 -21.86 9.58 9.05
C ALA A 51 -20.85 9.77 7.90
N PRO A 52 -19.90 10.74 7.95
CA PRO A 52 -18.91 10.88 6.88
C PRO A 52 -18.00 9.66 6.69
N LEU A 53 -17.81 8.85 7.73
CA LEU A 53 -17.01 7.61 7.66
C LEU A 53 -17.85 6.41 7.18
N LYS A 54 -19.19 6.49 7.26
CA LYS A 54 -20.10 5.47 6.71
C LYS A 54 -20.12 5.62 5.19
N GLY A 55 -19.34 4.80 4.48
CA GLY A 55 -19.18 4.89 3.03
C GLY A 55 -17.77 4.59 2.55
N PHE A 56 -16.78 4.59 3.45
CA PHE A 56 -15.40 4.19 3.16
C PHE A 56 -15.26 2.65 3.19
N ASP A 57 -16.03 1.97 2.35
CA ASP A 57 -16.22 0.51 2.39
C ASP A 57 -15.35 -0.24 1.37
N ILE A 58 -14.70 0.46 0.44
CA ILE A 58 -13.78 -0.16 -0.53
C ILE A 58 -12.40 -0.22 0.12
N TYR A 59 -11.89 -1.44 0.32
CA TYR A 59 -10.56 -1.67 0.85
C TYR A 59 -9.60 -2.10 -0.26
N LEU A 60 -8.51 -1.35 -0.43
CA LEU A 60 -7.39 -1.67 -1.31
C LEU A 60 -6.09 -1.67 -0.52
N VAL A 61 -5.11 -2.45 -0.96
CA VAL A 61 -3.74 -2.36 -0.45
C VAL A 61 -2.77 -2.40 -1.62
N GLY A 62 -1.82 -1.47 -1.59
CA GLY A 62 -0.76 -1.31 -2.55
C GLY A 62 0.48 -0.74 -1.87
N PHE A 63 1.39 -0.19 -2.66
CA PHE A 63 2.65 0.33 -2.14
C PHE A 63 3.00 1.65 -2.81
N HIS A 64 3.56 2.57 -2.03
CA HIS A 64 3.98 3.87 -2.55
C HIS A 64 5.46 4.13 -2.30
N PRO A 65 6.27 4.44 -3.32
CA PRO A 65 7.48 5.23 -3.13
C PRO A 65 7.12 6.72 -2.91
N MET A 66 7.90 7.41 -2.09
CA MET A 66 7.79 8.87 -1.99
C MET A 66 8.46 9.51 -3.20
N LYS A 67 7.78 10.44 -3.89
CA LYS A 67 8.24 10.99 -5.17
C LYS A 67 9.62 11.66 -5.08
N GLU A 68 9.87 12.41 -4.00
CA GLU A 68 11.14 13.11 -3.78
C GLU A 68 12.23 12.21 -3.19
N ILE A 69 11.86 11.07 -2.60
CA ILE A 69 12.78 10.12 -1.96
C ILE A 69 12.30 8.68 -2.27
N PRO A 70 12.48 8.15 -3.49
CA PRO A 70 11.84 6.90 -3.91
C PRO A 70 12.22 5.65 -3.11
N GLU A 71 13.38 5.66 -2.45
CA GLU A 71 13.84 4.61 -1.53
C GLU A 71 13.01 4.54 -0.24
N LYS A 72 12.27 5.62 0.09
CA LYS A 72 11.28 5.65 1.16
C LYS A 72 9.97 5.10 0.60
N GLN A 73 9.71 3.84 0.92
CA GLN A 73 8.58 3.09 0.37
C GLN A 73 7.67 2.63 1.51
N MET A 74 6.37 2.64 1.29
CA MET A 74 5.37 2.31 2.30
C MET A 74 4.31 1.37 1.74
N GLU A 75 3.88 0.38 2.52
CA GLU A 75 2.61 -0.31 2.30
C GLU A 75 1.47 0.63 2.71
N ALA A 76 0.47 0.78 1.84
CA ALA A 76 -0.62 1.71 2.03
C ALA A 76 -1.96 0.98 1.94
N HIS A 77 -2.69 0.98 3.07
CA HIS A 77 -4.03 0.42 3.16
C HIS A 77 -5.05 1.52 2.94
N HIS A 78 -5.74 1.46 1.80
CA HIS A 78 -6.71 2.45 1.36
C HIS A 78 -8.09 2.01 1.77
N TYR A 79 -8.75 2.81 2.58
CA TYR A 79 -10.19 2.71 2.81
C TYR A 79 -10.82 3.84 2.02
N CYS A 80 -11.63 3.52 1.02
CA CYS A 80 -12.09 4.43 0.00
C CYS A 80 -13.62 4.54 -0.04
N HIS A 81 -14.09 5.75 -0.26
CA HIS A 81 -15.47 6.05 -0.62
C HIS A 81 -15.55 6.45 -2.10
N GLN A 82 -16.32 5.69 -2.88
CA GLN A 82 -16.60 6.02 -4.28
C GLN A 82 -17.73 7.07 -4.33
N VAL A 83 -17.37 8.34 -4.53
CA VAL A 83 -18.33 9.46 -4.52
C VAL A 83 -19.22 9.42 -5.76
N ASN A 84 -18.63 9.15 -6.92
CA ASN A 84 -19.32 8.95 -8.20
C ASN A 84 -18.46 8.07 -9.11
N GLN A 85 -18.83 7.83 -10.37
CA GLN A 85 -18.06 6.93 -11.27
C GLN A 85 -16.62 7.40 -11.55
N ASP A 86 -16.37 8.70 -11.52
CA ASP A 86 -15.12 9.33 -11.94
C ASP A 86 -14.24 9.77 -10.75
N PHE A 87 -14.73 9.74 -9.50
CA PHE A 87 -14.03 10.27 -8.32
C PHE A 87 -14.22 9.39 -7.07
N ALA A 88 -13.11 9.02 -6.44
CA ALA A 88 -13.06 8.41 -5.11
C ALA A 88 -12.11 9.18 -4.18
N GLN A 89 -12.33 9.03 -2.89
CA GLN A 89 -11.47 9.58 -1.84
C GLN A 89 -11.16 8.48 -0.82
N CYS A 90 -9.94 8.44 -0.32
CA CYS A 90 -9.46 7.40 0.56
C CYS A 90 -8.73 7.97 1.77
N VAL A 91 -8.88 7.28 2.89
CA VAL A 91 -8.04 7.45 4.08
C VAL A 91 -7.06 6.30 4.12
N LEU A 92 -5.79 6.61 4.36
CA LEU A 92 -4.71 5.63 4.31
C LEU A 92 -4.24 5.26 5.70
N PHE A 93 -3.94 3.97 5.87
CA PHE A 93 -3.43 3.40 7.10
C PHE A 93 -2.18 2.55 6.84
N ASP A 94 -1.42 2.30 7.90
CA ASP A 94 -0.25 1.41 7.91
C ASP A 94 -0.61 -0.08 8.13
N GLY A 95 -1.90 -0.39 8.15
CA GLY A 95 -2.44 -1.73 8.37
C GLY A 95 -3.94 -1.77 8.14
N ASN A 96 -4.52 -2.96 8.27
CA ASN A 96 -5.97 -3.20 8.19
C ASN A 96 -6.60 -3.67 9.51
N THR A 97 -5.91 -3.44 10.63
CA THR A 97 -6.40 -3.78 11.98
C THR A 97 -6.97 -2.55 12.69
N LYS A 98 -7.63 -2.76 13.84
CA LYS A 98 -8.21 -1.67 14.64
C LYS A 98 -7.14 -0.76 15.28
N GLU A 99 -5.90 -1.21 15.35
CA GLU A 99 -4.74 -0.47 15.86
C GLU A 99 -3.99 0.29 14.76
N ALA A 100 -4.37 0.13 13.49
CA ALA A 100 -3.69 0.77 12.37
C ALA A 100 -3.70 2.30 12.51
N ARG A 101 -2.57 2.91 12.19
CA ARG A 101 -2.35 4.35 12.28
C ARG A 101 -2.70 4.98 10.94
N MET A 102 -3.55 6.01 10.97
CA MET A 102 -3.82 6.83 9.80
C MET A 102 -2.53 7.53 9.37
N ASN A 103 -2.09 7.32 8.14
CA ASN A 103 -0.81 7.81 7.65
C ASN A 103 -0.91 8.68 6.39
N GLY A 104 -2.11 8.86 5.83
CA GLY A 104 -2.29 9.66 4.62
C GLY A 104 -3.71 9.71 4.10
N LEU A 105 -3.83 10.29 2.91
CA LEU A 105 -5.06 10.33 2.12
C LEU A 105 -4.72 10.16 0.64
N GLU A 106 -5.72 9.74 -0.12
CA GLU A 106 -5.66 9.71 -1.58
C GLU A 106 -6.97 10.21 -2.20
N TYR A 107 -6.86 10.90 -3.32
CA TYR A 107 -7.96 11.08 -4.25
C TYR A 107 -7.69 10.29 -5.53
N ILE A 108 -8.69 9.56 -6.01
CA ILE A 108 -8.59 8.79 -7.24
C ILE A 108 -9.56 9.37 -8.26
N ILE A 109 -9.06 9.68 -9.45
CA ILE A 109 -9.87 10.18 -10.56
C ILE A 109 -9.74 9.34 -11.82
N SER A 110 -10.78 9.35 -12.66
CA SER A 110 -10.70 8.72 -13.97
C SER A 110 -9.76 9.47 -14.92
N GLU A 111 -9.27 8.76 -15.95
CA GLU A 111 -8.53 9.34 -17.08
C GLU A 111 -9.22 10.60 -17.64
N LYS A 112 -10.55 10.56 -17.74
CA LYS A 112 -11.38 11.65 -18.25
C LYS A 112 -11.22 12.92 -17.42
N LEU A 113 -11.24 12.82 -16.09
CA LEU A 113 -11.03 13.98 -15.22
C LEU A 113 -9.56 14.42 -15.21
N PHE A 114 -8.62 13.47 -15.18
CA PHE A 114 -7.19 13.78 -15.25
C PHE A 114 -6.86 14.62 -16.50
N ASN A 115 -7.42 14.27 -17.65
CA ASN A 115 -7.17 14.98 -18.90
C ASN A 115 -7.66 16.43 -18.89
N GLN A 116 -8.62 16.77 -18.04
CA GLN A 116 -9.17 18.12 -17.87
C GLN A 116 -8.43 18.95 -16.81
N LEU A 117 -7.51 18.34 -16.05
CA LEU A 117 -6.72 19.06 -15.05
C LEU A 117 -5.80 20.10 -15.71
N PRO A 118 -5.56 21.25 -15.05
CA PRO A 118 -4.49 22.17 -15.42
C PRO A 118 -3.16 21.42 -15.51
N ALA A 119 -2.30 21.79 -16.47
CA ALA A 119 -1.02 21.10 -16.69
C ALA A 119 -0.14 21.06 -15.43
N GLN A 120 -0.14 22.15 -14.65
CA GLN A 120 0.61 22.25 -13.39
C GLN A 120 0.05 21.34 -12.29
N GLU A 121 -1.22 20.95 -12.36
CA GLU A 121 -1.82 20.08 -11.35
C GLU A 121 -1.43 18.61 -11.59
N LYS A 122 -1.27 18.19 -12.85
CA LYS A 122 -0.97 16.80 -13.23
C LYS A 122 0.29 16.22 -12.58
N GLN A 123 1.24 17.07 -12.17
CA GLN A 123 2.47 16.63 -11.50
C GLN A 123 2.24 15.96 -10.13
N TYR A 124 1.04 16.11 -9.55
CA TYR A 124 0.66 15.52 -8.26
C TYR A 124 -0.08 14.18 -8.39
N TRP A 125 -0.28 13.68 -9.61
CA TRP A 125 -1.16 12.54 -9.89
C TRP A 125 -0.38 11.40 -10.54
N HIS A 126 -0.30 10.25 -9.88
CA HIS A 126 0.37 9.06 -10.38
C HIS A 126 -0.61 8.10 -11.09
N PRO A 127 -0.15 7.31 -12.07
CA PRO A 127 -0.99 6.32 -12.76
C PRO A 127 -1.09 5.00 -11.99
N HIS A 128 -2.22 4.30 -12.08
CA HIS A 128 -2.44 3.02 -11.38
C HIS A 128 -2.15 1.76 -12.21
N ASN A 129 -1.98 1.86 -13.53
CA ASN A 129 -1.84 0.69 -14.41
C ASN A 129 -0.66 -0.23 -14.01
N GLY A 130 0.47 0.35 -13.57
CA GLY A 130 1.65 -0.40 -13.10
C GLY A 130 1.37 -1.28 -11.90
N GLU A 131 0.74 -0.73 -10.87
CA GLU A 131 0.42 -1.47 -9.64
C GLU A 131 -0.65 -2.54 -9.89
N ILE A 132 -1.59 -2.28 -10.80
CA ILE A 132 -2.65 -3.22 -11.16
C ILE A 132 -2.07 -4.40 -11.96
N LEU A 133 -1.31 -4.11 -13.03
CA LEU A 133 -0.78 -5.16 -13.92
C LEU A 133 0.34 -5.97 -13.28
N SER A 134 1.08 -5.41 -12.32
CA SER A 134 2.09 -6.15 -11.54
C SER A 134 1.48 -7.07 -10.48
N GLY A 135 0.20 -6.92 -10.13
CA GLY A 135 -0.43 -7.63 -9.00
C GLY A 135 -0.15 -7.00 -7.63
N GLN A 136 0.48 -5.83 -7.60
CA GLN A 136 0.85 -5.15 -6.35
C GLN A 136 -0.35 -4.46 -5.68
N LEU A 137 -1.24 -3.83 -6.45
CA LEU A 137 -2.51 -3.31 -5.93
C LEU A 137 -3.57 -4.42 -5.91
N ILE A 138 -4.20 -4.67 -4.77
CA ILE A 138 -5.24 -5.69 -4.63
C ILE A 138 -6.41 -5.19 -3.76
N ALA A 139 -7.60 -5.77 -3.96
CA ALA A 139 -8.73 -5.62 -3.04
C ALA A 139 -9.01 -6.95 -2.31
N PRO A 140 -8.41 -7.19 -1.14
CA PRO A 140 -8.53 -8.48 -0.46
C PRO A 140 -9.90 -8.63 0.22
N GLY A 141 -10.35 -9.89 0.38
CA GLY A 141 -11.58 -10.20 1.10
C GLY A 141 -12.87 -10.11 0.28
N ILE A 142 -12.78 -9.78 -1.02
CA ILE A 142 -13.90 -9.87 -1.97
C ILE A 142 -13.67 -11.00 -2.99
N PRO A 143 -14.73 -11.52 -3.64
CA PRO A 143 -14.58 -12.58 -4.65
C PRO A 143 -13.73 -12.13 -5.84
N GLU A 144 -12.92 -13.04 -6.39
CA GLU A 144 -12.00 -12.78 -7.51
C GLU A 144 -12.66 -12.08 -8.71
N PRO A 145 -13.86 -12.45 -9.21
CA PRO A 145 -14.47 -11.73 -10.32
C PRO A 145 -14.81 -10.27 -10.01
N ALA A 146 -15.13 -9.96 -8.75
CA ALA A 146 -15.42 -8.59 -8.32
C ALA A 146 -14.12 -7.78 -8.19
N GLU A 147 -13.07 -8.38 -7.65
CA GLU A 147 -11.71 -7.82 -7.59
C GLU A 147 -11.19 -7.50 -8.99
N HIS A 148 -11.27 -8.47 -9.90
CA HIS A 148 -10.82 -8.34 -11.29
C HIS A 148 -11.55 -7.20 -12.01
N ARG A 149 -12.88 -7.11 -11.80
CA ARG A 149 -13.68 -6.01 -12.37
C ARG A 149 -13.29 -4.66 -11.78
N LEU A 150 -13.07 -4.59 -10.46
CA LEU A 150 -12.63 -3.37 -9.79
C LEU A 150 -11.28 -2.89 -10.34
N MET A 151 -10.33 -3.81 -10.51
CA MET A 151 -9.02 -3.51 -11.12
C MET A 151 -9.15 -3.04 -12.58
N GLN A 152 -10.02 -3.67 -13.37
CA GLN A 152 -10.31 -3.22 -14.72
C GLN A 152 -10.86 -1.78 -14.74
N ASP A 153 -11.79 -1.44 -13.83
CA ASP A 153 -12.38 -0.10 -13.74
C ASP A 153 -11.35 0.95 -13.27
N LYS A 154 -10.33 0.56 -12.49
CA LYS A 154 -9.23 1.43 -12.04
C LYS A 154 -8.03 1.47 -12.99
N MET A 155 -7.97 0.64 -14.02
CA MET A 155 -6.80 0.47 -14.88
C MET A 155 -6.17 1.78 -15.36
N ASN A 156 -6.99 2.72 -15.86
CA ASN A 156 -6.53 4.01 -16.39
C ASN A 156 -6.86 5.18 -15.47
N SER A 157 -7.01 4.93 -14.17
CA SER A 157 -7.23 5.97 -13.17
C SER A 157 -5.90 6.57 -12.68
N TYR A 158 -6.03 7.68 -11.95
CA TYR A 158 -4.91 8.44 -11.38
C TYR A 158 -5.15 8.71 -9.90
N GLY A 159 -4.10 8.55 -9.10
CA GLY A 159 -4.08 8.79 -7.67
C GLY A 159 -3.31 10.06 -7.30
N LYS A 160 -3.86 10.90 -6.41
CA LYS A 160 -3.13 11.98 -5.74
C LYS A 160 -3.00 11.64 -4.27
N THR A 161 -1.84 11.12 -3.91
CA THR A 161 -1.58 10.58 -2.57
C THR A 161 -0.60 11.43 -1.78
N TRP A 162 -0.97 11.74 -0.55
CA TRP A 162 -0.10 12.41 0.41
C TRP A 162 -0.01 11.57 1.68
N HIS A 163 1.20 11.12 2.00
CA HIS A 163 1.50 10.59 3.32
C HIS A 163 1.89 11.73 4.25
N VAL A 164 1.26 11.78 5.41
CA VAL A 164 1.54 12.78 6.46
C VAL A 164 2.29 12.17 7.65
N TRP A 165 2.52 10.86 7.61
CA TRP A 165 3.25 10.13 8.63
C TRP A 165 4.00 8.98 7.99
N HIS A 166 5.32 8.92 8.21
CA HIS A 166 6.09 7.72 7.91
C HIS A 166 5.97 6.72 9.03
N THR A 167 5.19 5.68 8.83
CA THR A 167 4.90 4.66 9.84
C THR A 167 5.88 3.50 9.86
N GLY A 168 6.90 3.52 8.99
CA GLY A 168 7.89 2.46 8.86
C GLY A 168 7.46 1.35 7.89
N GLY A 169 8.26 0.29 7.85
CA GLY A 169 8.10 -0.88 7.00
C GLY A 169 9.22 -1.90 7.25
N PRO A 170 9.35 -2.93 6.41
CA PRO A 170 10.42 -3.92 6.52
C PRO A 170 11.79 -3.23 6.52
N GLY A 171 12.52 -3.35 7.63
CA GLY A 171 13.85 -2.74 7.81
C GLY A 171 13.84 -1.22 8.04
N ASP A 172 12.69 -0.61 8.35
CA ASP A 172 12.52 0.83 8.58
C ASP A 172 11.57 1.07 9.76
N GLU A 173 12.08 1.60 10.88
CA GLU A 173 11.31 1.70 12.13
C GLU A 173 10.15 2.70 12.07
N GLY A 174 10.20 3.68 11.15
CA GLY A 174 9.22 4.76 11.08
C GLY A 174 9.35 5.80 12.19
N ASP A 175 8.54 6.85 12.09
CA ASP A 175 8.46 7.93 13.07
C ASP A 175 7.42 7.63 14.15
N ALA A 176 7.69 8.01 15.39
CA ALA A 176 6.76 7.81 16.51
C ALA A 176 5.52 8.73 16.44
N LEU A 177 5.59 9.83 15.68
CA LEU A 177 4.54 10.82 15.47
C LEU A 177 4.56 11.32 14.00
N PRO A 178 3.46 11.91 13.50
CA PRO A 178 3.40 12.50 12.16
C PRO A 178 4.21 13.82 12.09
N LEU A 179 5.53 13.70 11.89
CA LEU A 179 6.45 14.83 11.85
C LEU A 179 6.68 15.33 10.42
N GLY A 180 6.93 16.64 10.29
CA GLY A 180 7.37 17.24 9.03
C GLY A 180 6.25 17.53 8.03
N PRO A 181 6.61 17.89 6.78
CA PRO A 181 5.64 18.18 5.73
C PRO A 181 5.04 16.89 5.13
N PRO A 182 3.86 16.99 4.49
CA PRO A 182 3.32 15.90 3.68
C PRO A 182 4.28 15.46 2.57
N MET A 183 4.38 14.15 2.34
CA MET A 183 5.18 13.54 1.30
C MET A 183 4.26 13.10 0.15
N LEU A 184 4.53 13.61 -1.06
CA LEU A 184 3.82 13.17 -2.25
C LEU A 184 4.24 11.73 -2.56
N ALA A 185 3.27 10.84 -2.62
CA ALA A 185 3.47 9.45 -3.00
C ALA A 185 3.25 9.25 -4.50
N TRP A 186 3.92 8.25 -5.04
CA TRP A 186 3.81 7.83 -6.42
C TRP A 186 3.40 6.35 -6.50
N SER A 187 3.26 5.82 -7.72
CA SER A 187 3.06 4.40 -7.99
C SER A 187 4.36 3.73 -8.46
N PHE A 188 4.45 2.41 -8.25
CA PHE A 188 5.44 1.59 -8.94
C PHE A 188 4.96 1.30 -10.37
N ASN A 189 5.84 1.55 -11.34
CA ASN A 189 5.54 1.47 -12.75
C ASN A 189 6.41 0.44 -13.49
N ARG A 190 7.35 -0.21 -12.78
CA ARG A 190 8.23 -1.25 -13.31
C ARG A 190 8.47 -2.35 -12.29
N ASP A 191 8.80 -3.52 -12.82
CA ASP A 191 9.25 -4.64 -11.99
C ASP A 191 10.61 -4.31 -11.38
N GLY A 192 10.78 -4.60 -10.09
CA GLY A 192 12.00 -4.35 -9.33
C GLY A 192 12.07 -2.99 -8.62
N GLU A 193 11.10 -2.09 -8.81
CA GLU A 193 11.09 -0.80 -8.11
C GLU A 193 10.69 -0.94 -6.62
N ALA A 194 9.73 -1.83 -6.33
CA ALA A 194 9.31 -2.13 -4.97
C ALA A 194 10.36 -3.02 -4.26
N LYS A 195 10.67 -2.72 -2.99
CA LYS A 195 11.51 -3.58 -2.16
C LYS A 195 10.89 -4.98 -2.06
N PRO A 196 11.64 -6.07 -2.32
CA PRO A 196 11.10 -7.43 -2.26
C PRO A 196 10.47 -7.79 -0.91
N GLU A 197 11.00 -7.24 0.18
CA GLU A 197 10.49 -7.46 1.54
C GLU A 197 9.10 -6.86 1.73
N LEU A 198 8.78 -5.71 1.12
CA LEU A 198 7.44 -5.11 1.17
C LEU A 198 6.40 -6.05 0.57
N VAL A 199 6.69 -6.56 -0.63
CA VAL A 199 5.78 -7.45 -1.35
C VAL A 199 5.60 -8.77 -0.60
N SER A 200 6.71 -9.40 -0.20
CA SER A 200 6.66 -10.72 0.47
C SER A 200 6.02 -10.67 1.85
N GLU A 201 6.21 -9.60 2.63
CA GLU A 201 5.53 -9.45 3.92
C GLU A 201 4.04 -9.21 3.77
N ARG A 202 3.61 -8.35 2.83
CA ARG A 202 2.19 -8.17 2.49
C ARG A 202 1.54 -9.48 2.07
N ASP A 203 2.18 -10.20 1.15
CA ASP A 203 1.69 -11.48 0.63
C ASP A 203 1.51 -12.51 1.73
N LYS A 204 2.48 -12.63 2.64
CA LYS A 204 2.40 -13.48 3.82
C LYS A 204 1.27 -13.06 4.76
N LYS A 205 1.14 -11.76 5.05
CA LYS A 205 0.10 -11.21 5.95
C LYS A 205 -1.30 -11.49 5.43
N LEU A 206 -1.51 -11.41 4.12
CA LEU A 206 -2.82 -11.54 3.49
C LEU A 206 -3.10 -12.93 2.89
N GLY A 207 -2.10 -13.83 2.87
CA GLY A 207 -2.24 -15.17 2.31
C GLY A 207 -2.44 -15.16 0.79
N VAL A 208 -1.76 -14.24 0.09
CA VAL A 208 -1.85 -14.08 -1.37
C VAL A 208 -0.50 -14.30 -2.04
N ASN A 209 -0.50 -14.39 -3.37
CA ASN A 209 0.71 -14.50 -4.17
C ASN A 209 0.66 -13.47 -5.31
N THR A 210 1.54 -12.48 -5.27
CA THR A 210 1.59 -11.37 -6.24
C THR A 210 1.78 -11.87 -7.68
N ASP A 211 2.60 -12.90 -7.90
CA ASP A 211 2.84 -13.44 -9.24
C ASP A 211 1.63 -14.22 -9.78
N GLU A 212 0.86 -14.89 -8.92
CA GLU A 212 -0.40 -15.53 -9.30
C GLU A 212 -1.46 -14.49 -9.68
N ILE A 213 -1.57 -13.41 -8.89
CA ILE A 213 -2.47 -12.29 -9.18
C ILE A 213 -2.08 -11.59 -10.48
N ARG A 214 -0.79 -11.38 -10.73
CA ARG A 214 -0.29 -10.86 -12.00
C ARG A 214 -0.75 -11.74 -13.17
N ARG A 215 -0.57 -13.06 -13.05
CA ARG A 215 -0.97 -14.00 -14.11
C ARG A 215 -2.48 -14.00 -14.35
N SER A 216 -3.29 -13.90 -13.30
CA SER A 216 -4.76 -13.85 -13.47
C SER A 216 -5.22 -12.58 -14.18
N ARG A 217 -4.44 -11.48 -14.10
CA ARG A 217 -4.73 -10.19 -14.75
C ARG A 217 -4.16 -10.02 -16.15
N ALA A 218 -3.57 -11.05 -16.76
CA ALA A 218 -2.97 -10.94 -18.08
C ALA A 218 -3.97 -10.46 -19.17
N ASP A 219 -5.25 -10.78 -19.03
CA ASP A 219 -6.28 -10.32 -19.96
C ASP A 219 -6.59 -8.82 -19.85
N LEU A 220 -6.19 -8.17 -18.75
CA LEU A 220 -6.41 -6.75 -18.51
C LEU A 220 -5.44 -5.85 -19.28
N GLU A 221 -4.29 -6.37 -19.73
CA GLU A 221 -3.27 -5.60 -20.48
C GLU A 221 -3.88 -4.86 -21.67
N LYS A 222 -4.83 -5.49 -22.38
CA LYS A 222 -5.52 -4.89 -23.54
C LYS A 222 -6.33 -3.63 -23.23
N PHE A 223 -6.63 -3.37 -21.95
CA PHE A 223 -7.35 -2.18 -21.50
C PHE A 223 -6.41 -1.07 -21.04
N ALA A 224 -5.11 -1.36 -20.83
CA ALA A 224 -4.14 -0.37 -20.42
C ALA A 224 -3.85 0.62 -21.57
N LYS A 225 -3.80 1.90 -21.24
CA LYS A 225 -3.41 2.97 -22.15
C LYS A 225 -2.10 3.61 -21.66
N PRO A 226 -1.37 4.31 -22.54
CA PRO A 226 -0.27 5.14 -22.08
C PRO A 226 -0.77 6.21 -21.09
N GLN A 227 -0.12 6.32 -19.94
CA GLN A 227 -0.50 7.27 -18.89
C GLN A 227 0.64 8.25 -18.61
N SER A 228 0.32 9.51 -18.36
CA SER A 228 1.31 10.51 -17.93
C SER A 228 1.88 10.14 -16.55
N GLY A 229 3.20 10.22 -16.42
CA GLY A 229 3.87 10.07 -15.12
C GLY A 229 4.38 8.66 -14.81
N VAL A 230 4.20 7.71 -15.74
CA VAL A 230 4.83 6.38 -15.69
C VAL A 230 6.36 6.50 -15.62
N ASP A 231 6.92 7.49 -16.30
CA ASP A 231 8.38 7.71 -16.32
C ASP A 231 8.87 8.70 -15.24
N ALA A 232 8.00 9.19 -14.35
CA ALA A 232 8.34 10.23 -13.37
C ALA A 232 9.48 9.84 -12.42
N LEU A 233 9.59 8.56 -12.07
CA LEU A 233 10.63 8.00 -11.17
C LEU A 233 11.61 7.08 -11.89
N LYS A 234 11.57 7.03 -13.23
CA LYS A 234 12.42 6.13 -14.01
C LYS A 234 13.90 6.41 -13.76
N GLY A 235 14.65 5.35 -13.46
CA GLY A 235 16.09 5.45 -13.17
C GLY A 235 16.44 5.94 -11.76
N GLN A 236 15.45 6.15 -10.88
CA GLN A 236 15.70 6.54 -9.49
C GLN A 236 15.79 5.34 -8.52
N PHE A 237 15.42 4.15 -8.98
CA PHE A 237 15.55 2.90 -8.21
C PHE A 237 16.81 2.15 -8.59
N LYS A 238 17.39 1.43 -7.62
CA LYS A 238 18.54 0.56 -7.82
C LYS A 238 18.09 -0.87 -8.11
N GLY A 239 18.86 -1.60 -8.92
CA GLY A 239 18.63 -3.02 -9.19
C GLY A 239 18.30 -3.31 -10.65
N ASP A 240 17.81 -4.53 -10.90
CA ASP A 240 17.37 -4.99 -12.22
C ASP A 240 15.92 -4.56 -12.45
N ILE A 241 15.73 -3.38 -13.05
CA ILE A 241 14.43 -2.77 -13.29
C ILE A 241 13.93 -3.13 -14.69
N LYS A 242 12.71 -3.67 -14.79
CA LYS A 242 12.12 -4.11 -16.06
C LYS A 242 10.76 -3.47 -16.32
N ASP A 243 10.54 -3.05 -17.57
CA ASP A 243 9.24 -2.52 -17.98
C ASP A 243 8.15 -3.58 -17.85
N ILE A 244 6.96 -3.15 -17.40
CA ILE A 244 5.76 -3.99 -17.33
C ILE A 244 4.99 -3.84 -18.65
N PRO A 245 4.61 -4.94 -19.33
CA PRO A 245 3.78 -4.87 -20.54
C PRO A 245 2.49 -4.07 -20.32
N GLY A 246 2.15 -3.16 -21.23
CA GLY A 246 1.00 -2.27 -21.13
C GLY A 246 1.23 -0.98 -20.30
N VAL A 247 2.32 -0.89 -19.54
CA VAL A 247 2.64 0.28 -18.70
C VAL A 247 3.62 1.18 -19.46
N VAL A 248 3.08 2.23 -20.09
CA VAL A 248 3.84 3.10 -20.99
C VAL A 248 3.57 4.56 -20.66
N ASP A 249 4.62 5.39 -20.65
CA ASP A 249 4.43 6.83 -20.48
C ASP A 249 3.80 7.47 -21.72
N SER A 250 2.82 8.35 -21.49
CA SER A 250 2.16 9.08 -22.58
C SER A 250 3.11 9.88 -23.48
N SER A 251 4.23 10.40 -22.94
CA SER A 251 5.24 11.15 -23.71
C SER A 251 6.06 10.28 -24.67
N ALA A 252 6.34 9.04 -24.29
CA ALA A 252 7.03 8.07 -25.16
C ALA A 252 6.17 7.64 -26.36
N SER A 253 4.84 7.78 -26.25
CA SER A 253 3.91 7.48 -27.34
C SER A 253 3.84 8.59 -28.41
N SER A 254 4.17 9.83 -28.05
CA SER A 254 4.23 10.97 -28.99
C SER A 254 5.48 10.97 -29.88
N GLU A 255 6.54 10.27 -29.51
CA GLU A 255 7.79 10.18 -30.31
C GLU A 255 7.70 9.14 -31.44
N LYS A 256 6.66 8.30 -31.46
CA LYS A 256 6.42 7.27 -32.49
C LYS A 256 5.41 7.67 -33.57
N LYS A 257 4.98 8.93 -33.60
CA LYS A 257 4.11 9.51 -34.65
C LYS A 257 4.84 10.62 -35.40
#